data_AF-A0A6S7K311-F1
#
_entry.id   AF-A0A6S7K311-F1
#
_cell.length_a   1.000
_cell.length_b   1.000
_cell.length_c   1.000
_cell.angle_alpha   90.00
_cell.angle_beta   90.00
_cell.angle_gamma   90.00
#
_symmetry.space_group_name_H-M   'P 1'
#
loop_
_entity.id
_entity.type
_entity.pdbx_description
1 polymer ?
#
loop_
_entity_poly.entity_id
_entity_poly.type
_entity_poly.pdbx_seq_one_letter_code
_entity_poly.pdbx_strand_id
1 'polypeptide(L)'
;GEIVEPTDPTGKTETPLLYFKRFVTQEMIELIVDYTNRYSVQKQGKCVNTSAKEIEQVLGMYFKMGLVEMPSIRMYREKETRYPPVTEVMSRNRFQLLLSLVHFVDNETGEKVEIKEQMCLGIGGDVVAKLCGTLLKDVGHKIYADNFFTSVELIEKLSEDEFLYAGTVRKNRLAKCNVLEENALKKKGRGSHDFRVESKTNTMCVR
;
A
#
# COMPACT_ATOMS: atom_id res chain seq x y z
N GLY A 1 -0.69 -24.74 -0.42
CA GLY A 1 -0.92 -24.11 -1.73
C GLY A 1 0.44 -23.84 -2.32
N GLU A 2 0.68 -24.31 -3.54
CA GLU A 2 1.90 -23.94 -4.27
C GLU A 2 1.90 -22.42 -4.46
N ILE A 3 3.02 -21.80 -4.13
CA ILE A 3 3.26 -20.40 -4.44
C ILE A 3 3.45 -20.36 -5.96
N VAL A 4 2.39 -19.99 -6.68
CA VAL A 4 2.51 -19.70 -8.11
C VAL A 4 3.29 -18.41 -8.21
N GLU A 5 4.57 -18.50 -8.59
CA GLU A 5 5.34 -17.31 -8.91
C GLU A 5 4.62 -16.56 -10.05
N PRO A 6 4.54 -15.22 -9.99
CA PRO A 6 3.97 -14.43 -11.06
C PRO A 6 4.83 -14.64 -12.31
N THR A 7 4.41 -15.57 -13.15
CA THR A 7 5.06 -15.88 -14.41
C THR A 7 4.55 -14.88 -15.43
N ASP A 8 5.49 -14.14 -16.03
CA ASP A 8 5.19 -13.34 -17.21
C ASP A 8 4.54 -14.27 -18.25
N PRO A 9 3.35 -13.93 -18.81
CA PRO A 9 2.68 -14.76 -19.81
C PRO A 9 3.53 -15.04 -21.06
N THR A 10 4.64 -14.33 -21.24
CA THR A 10 5.62 -14.55 -22.32
C THR A 10 6.75 -15.53 -21.98
N GLY A 11 6.87 -16.00 -20.74
CA GLY A 11 7.91 -16.94 -20.29
C GLY A 11 9.34 -16.39 -20.34
N LYS A 12 9.52 -15.08 -20.59
CA LYS A 12 10.83 -14.44 -20.59
C LYS A 12 11.17 -13.95 -19.18
N THR A 13 12.34 -14.35 -18.68
CA THR A 13 12.92 -13.78 -17.47
C THR A 13 13.39 -12.36 -17.76
N GLU A 14 12.58 -11.38 -17.35
CA GLU A 14 12.97 -9.98 -17.39
C GLU A 14 14.10 -9.69 -16.40
N THR A 15 14.95 -8.72 -16.74
CA THR A 15 15.94 -8.24 -15.77
C THR A 15 15.23 -7.49 -14.64
N PRO A 16 15.75 -7.48 -13.40
CA PRO A 16 15.15 -6.74 -12.29
C PRO A 16 14.89 -5.26 -12.61
N LEU A 17 15.73 -4.65 -13.45
CA LEU A 17 15.57 -3.28 -13.91
C LEU A 17 14.32 -3.11 -14.80
N LEU A 18 14.07 -4.05 -15.71
CA LEU A 18 12.92 -3.97 -16.61
C LEU A 18 11.62 -4.16 -15.83
N TYR A 19 11.60 -5.09 -14.87
CA TYR A 19 10.47 -5.28 -13.97
C TYR A 19 10.18 -4.01 -13.16
N PHE A 20 11.21 -3.35 -12.60
CA PHE A 20 11.06 -2.08 -11.90
C PHE A 20 10.44 -0.99 -12.80
N LYS A 21 10.87 -0.90 -14.06
CA LYS A 21 10.34 0.08 -15.03
C LYS A 21 8.88 -0.13 -15.43
N ARG A 22 8.26 -1.28 -15.09
CA ARG A 22 6.80 -1.48 -15.22
C ARG A 22 6.00 -0.67 -14.19
N PHE A 23 6.56 -0.43 -13.00
CA PHE A 23 5.89 0.30 -11.92
C PHE A 23 6.34 1.76 -11.84
N VAL A 24 7.60 2.04 -12.18
CA VAL A 24 8.16 3.38 -12.20
C VAL A 24 8.52 3.70 -13.64
N THR A 25 7.56 4.27 -14.35
CA THR A 25 7.70 4.56 -15.78
C THR A 25 8.65 5.74 -16.00
N GLN A 26 9.15 5.86 -17.24
CA GLN A 26 9.96 7.00 -17.66
C GLN A 26 9.20 8.33 -17.46
N GLU A 27 7.91 8.35 -17.78
CA GLU A 27 7.03 9.51 -17.57
C GLU A 27 6.95 9.91 -16.09
N MET A 28 6.79 8.95 -15.17
CA MET A 28 6.80 9.25 -13.73
C MET A 28 8.11 9.88 -13.28
N ILE A 29 9.26 9.39 -13.78
CA ILE A 29 10.57 9.98 -13.47
C ILE A 29 10.67 11.40 -14.00
N GLU A 30 10.19 11.67 -15.21
CA GLU A 30 10.20 13.00 -15.81
C GLU A 30 9.31 13.99 -15.04
N LEU A 31 8.13 13.54 -14.59
CA LEU A 31 7.26 14.32 -13.71
C LEU A 31 7.95 14.64 -12.38
N ILE A 32 8.61 13.67 -11.75
CA ILE A 32 9.37 13.90 -10.51
C ILE A 32 10.46 14.94 -10.73
N VAL A 33 11.19 14.87 -11.85
CA VAL A 33 12.25 15.84 -12.19
C VAL A 33 11.68 17.25 -12.30
N ASP A 34 10.58 17.43 -13.06
CA ASP A 34 9.95 18.72 -13.26
C ASP A 34 9.44 19.30 -11.92
N TYR A 35 8.64 18.54 -11.18
CA TYR A 35 8.09 18.97 -9.89
C TYR A 35 9.17 19.26 -8.85
N THR A 36 10.24 18.45 -8.80
CA THR A 36 11.39 18.69 -7.92
C THR A 36 12.11 19.99 -8.26
N ASN A 37 12.34 20.26 -9.56
CA ASN A 37 12.98 21.49 -10.01
C ASN A 37 12.11 22.72 -9.71
N ARG A 38 10.82 22.68 -10.00
CA ARG A 38 9.88 23.76 -9.65
C ARG A 38 9.81 24.00 -8.14
N TYR A 39 9.64 22.93 -7.37
CA TYR A 39 9.57 23.02 -5.91
C TYR A 39 10.85 23.60 -5.29
N SER A 40 12.02 23.28 -5.84
CA SER A 40 13.28 23.85 -5.36
C SER A 40 13.36 25.37 -5.52
N VAL A 41 12.83 25.92 -6.63
CA VAL A 41 12.70 27.37 -6.82
C VAL A 41 11.73 27.96 -5.80
N GLN A 42 10.59 27.31 -5.56
CA GLN A 42 9.58 27.77 -4.60
C GLN A 42 10.12 27.78 -3.15
N LYS A 43 10.86 26.74 -2.75
CA LYS A 43 11.36 26.56 -1.38
C LYS A 43 12.64 27.34 -1.09
N GLN A 44 13.55 27.43 -2.05
CA GLN A 44 14.90 27.95 -1.85
C GLN A 44 15.25 29.13 -2.77
N GLY A 45 14.35 29.55 -3.66
CA GLY A 45 14.59 30.61 -4.64
C GLY A 45 15.52 30.23 -5.79
N LYS A 46 16.01 28.97 -5.83
CA LYS A 46 16.96 28.50 -6.84
C LYS A 46 16.62 27.10 -7.32
N CYS A 47 16.67 26.90 -8.64
CA CYS A 47 16.48 25.59 -9.24
C CYS A 47 17.63 24.67 -8.86
N VAL A 48 17.30 23.47 -8.36
CA VAL A 48 18.25 22.42 -8.02
C VAL A 48 18.87 21.76 -9.26
N ASN A 49 18.26 21.98 -10.43
CA ASN A 49 18.68 21.49 -11.75
C ASN A 49 18.96 19.99 -11.71
N THR A 50 17.99 19.20 -11.25
CA THR A 50 18.08 17.73 -11.28
C THR A 50 17.67 17.16 -12.62
N SER A 51 18.03 15.90 -12.86
CA SER A 51 17.79 15.14 -14.09
C SER A 51 17.21 13.77 -13.79
N ALA A 52 16.62 13.12 -14.79
CA ALA A 52 16.07 11.77 -14.66
C ALA A 52 17.11 10.78 -14.12
N LYS A 53 18.36 10.87 -14.60
CA LYS A 53 19.49 10.06 -14.13
C LYS A 53 19.75 10.25 -12.63
N GLU A 54 19.74 11.49 -12.14
CA GLU A 54 19.95 11.75 -10.72
C GLU A 54 18.80 11.21 -9.86
N ILE A 55 17.56 11.30 -10.33
CA ILE A 55 16.40 10.72 -9.64
C ILE A 55 16.50 9.19 -9.63
N GLU A 56 16.82 8.55 -10.75
CA GLU A 56 17.06 7.10 -10.82
C GLU A 56 18.21 6.67 -9.88
N GLN A 57 19.28 7.46 -9.79
CA GLN A 57 20.39 7.22 -8.86
C GLN A 57 19.95 7.33 -7.40
N VAL A 58 19.16 8.33 -7.04
CA VAL A 58 18.61 8.49 -5.69
C VAL A 58 17.75 7.27 -5.32
N LEU A 59 16.83 6.86 -6.21
CA LEU A 59 15.99 5.67 -5.99
C LEU A 59 16.83 4.40 -5.84
N GLY A 60 17.81 4.18 -6.72
CA GLY A 60 18.71 3.04 -6.67
C GLY A 60 19.54 2.98 -5.39
N MET A 61 20.05 4.12 -4.93
CA MET A 61 20.75 4.23 -3.65
C MET A 61 19.82 3.91 -2.47
N TYR A 62 18.56 4.37 -2.50
CA TYR A 62 17.57 4.04 -1.47
C TYR A 62 17.26 2.54 -1.41
N PHE A 63 17.05 1.89 -2.55
CA PHE A 63 16.86 0.45 -2.60
C PHE A 63 18.07 -0.30 -2.04
N LYS A 64 19.29 0.12 -2.40
CA LYS A 64 20.50 -0.51 -1.86
C LYS A 64 20.64 -0.34 -0.35
N MET A 65 20.28 0.83 0.19
CA MET A 65 20.29 1.05 1.64
C MET A 65 19.19 0.27 2.37
N GLY A 66 18.02 0.06 1.77
CA GLY A 66 16.98 -0.79 2.34
C GLY A 66 17.34 -2.29 2.31
N LEU A 67 18.17 -2.73 1.36
CA LEU A 67 18.67 -4.11 1.32
C LEU A 67 19.83 -4.35 2.27
N VAL A 68 20.72 -3.37 2.42
CA VAL A 68 21.88 -3.42 3.31
C VAL A 68 21.72 -2.33 4.35
N GLU A 69 20.88 -2.57 5.35
CA GLU A 69 20.57 -1.58 6.37
C GLU A 69 21.77 -1.34 7.30
N MET A 70 22.03 -0.07 7.62
CA MET A 70 23.07 0.33 8.57
C MET A 70 22.48 1.28 9.62
N PRO A 71 22.93 1.20 10.89
CA PRO A 71 22.45 2.08 11.98
C PRO A 71 22.54 3.59 11.69
N SER A 72 23.44 4.00 10.80
CA SER A 72 23.59 5.40 10.40
C SER A 72 24.00 5.50 8.94
N ILE A 73 23.44 6.47 8.21
CA ILE A 73 23.83 6.77 6.82
C ILE A 73 25.33 7.10 6.67
N ARG A 74 25.96 7.59 7.75
CA ARG A 74 27.40 7.88 7.74
C ARG A 74 28.23 6.61 7.59
N MET A 75 27.77 5.49 8.16
CA MET A 75 28.49 4.22 8.15
C MET A 75 28.73 3.70 6.74
N TYR A 76 27.82 3.91 5.79
CA TYR A 76 28.08 3.52 4.40
C TYR A 76 29.37 4.12 3.84
N ARG A 77 29.86 5.23 4.40
CA ARG A 77 31.05 5.99 3.99
C ARG A 77 32.24 5.86 4.94
N GLU A 78 32.12 5.14 6.06
CA GLU A 78 33.22 4.91 6.99
C GLU A 78 34.21 3.88 6.41
N LYS A 79 35.48 3.92 6.81
CA LYS A 79 36.55 3.12 6.19
C LYS A 79 36.26 1.61 6.20
N GLU A 80 35.79 1.09 7.32
CA GLU A 80 35.60 -0.36 7.51
C GLU A 80 34.27 -0.87 6.94
N THR A 81 33.26 -0.01 6.89
CA THR A 81 31.90 -0.34 6.44
C THR A 81 31.54 0.32 5.12
N ARG A 82 32.57 0.78 4.37
CA ARG A 82 32.39 1.46 3.08
C ARG A 82 31.64 0.55 2.12
N TYR A 83 30.53 1.06 1.59
CA TYR A 83 29.71 0.34 0.62
C TYR A 83 29.71 1.10 -0.72
N PRO A 84 30.57 0.70 -1.68
CA PRO A 84 30.72 1.38 -2.98
C PRO A 84 29.40 1.65 -3.71
N PRO A 85 28.42 0.72 -3.76
CA PRO A 85 27.14 0.96 -4.45
C PRO A 85 26.30 2.12 -3.90
N VAL A 86 26.57 2.61 -2.68
CA VAL A 86 25.93 3.80 -2.09
C VAL A 86 26.88 5.01 -2.12
N THR A 87 28.20 4.79 -2.01
CA THR A 87 29.15 5.88 -1.79
C THR A 87 29.69 6.52 -3.06
N GLU A 88 29.73 5.77 -4.16
CA GLU A 88 30.37 6.16 -5.42
C GLU A 88 29.39 6.63 -6.50
N VAL A 89 28.08 6.44 -6.27
CA VAL A 89 27.03 6.84 -7.21
C VAL A 89 26.84 8.36 -7.23
N MET A 90 26.80 8.99 -6.06
CA MET A 90 26.74 10.45 -5.93
C MET A 90 27.31 10.95 -4.60
N SER A 91 27.61 12.24 -4.52
CA SER A 91 28.11 12.85 -3.28
C SER A 91 27.03 12.87 -2.19
N ARG A 92 27.45 12.74 -0.92
CA ARG A 92 26.55 12.78 0.24
C ARG A 92 25.69 14.06 0.24
N ASN A 93 26.32 15.20 -0.01
CA ASN A 93 25.65 16.49 0.02
C ASN A 93 24.62 16.62 -1.11
N ARG A 94 24.94 16.14 -2.32
CA ARG A 94 23.97 16.15 -3.43
C ARG A 94 22.81 15.21 -3.17
N PHE A 95 23.08 14.01 -2.66
CA PHE A 95 22.04 13.05 -2.27
C PHE A 95 21.08 13.65 -1.23
N GLN A 96 21.61 14.23 -0.15
CA GLN A 96 20.80 14.84 0.91
C GLN A 96 20.04 16.08 0.44
N LEU A 97 20.66 16.90 -0.43
CA LEU A 97 20.00 18.04 -1.03
C LEU A 97 18.79 17.60 -1.87
N LEU A 98 18.99 16.65 -2.80
CA LEU A 98 17.90 16.12 -3.61
C LEU A 98 16.81 15.54 -2.74
N LEU A 99 17.15 14.71 -1.76
CA LEU A 99 16.18 14.16 -0.81
C LEU A 99 15.34 15.19 -0.07
N SER A 100 15.91 16.35 0.24
CA SER A 100 15.19 17.44 0.92
C SER A 100 14.23 18.22 0.00
N LEU A 101 14.30 17.95 -1.31
CA LEU A 101 13.64 18.67 -2.39
C LEU A 101 12.82 17.80 -3.33
N VAL A 102 12.98 16.46 -3.33
CA VAL A 102 12.19 15.55 -4.16
C VAL A 102 10.71 15.82 -3.90
N HIS A 103 9.99 16.11 -4.97
CA HIS A 103 8.59 16.50 -4.92
C HIS A 103 7.80 15.75 -5.99
N PHE A 104 6.63 15.24 -5.62
CA PHE A 104 5.82 14.34 -6.46
C PHE A 104 4.52 14.98 -6.97
N VAL A 105 4.25 16.22 -6.56
CA VAL A 105 2.97 16.89 -6.79
C VAL A 105 3.23 18.24 -7.46
N ASP A 106 2.39 18.63 -8.41
CA ASP A 106 2.43 20.00 -8.90
C ASP A 106 1.76 20.93 -7.88
N ASN A 107 2.52 21.91 -7.36
CA ASN A 107 1.97 22.89 -6.43
C ASN A 107 1.18 24.00 -7.12
N GLU A 108 1.26 24.11 -8.46
CA GLU A 108 0.61 25.18 -9.22
C GLU A 108 -0.84 24.84 -9.56
N THR A 109 -1.17 23.55 -9.69
CA THR A 109 -2.50 23.12 -10.13
C THR A 109 -3.56 23.19 -9.01
N GLY A 110 -3.16 23.33 -7.75
CA GLY A 110 -4.09 23.45 -6.62
C GLY A 110 -5.07 22.27 -6.49
N GLU A 111 -4.83 21.16 -7.21
CA GLU A 111 -5.65 19.97 -7.19
C GLU A 111 -5.55 19.34 -5.81
N LYS A 112 -6.47 19.73 -4.92
CA LYS A 112 -6.80 18.87 -3.79
C LYS A 112 -7.28 17.56 -4.40
N VAL A 113 -6.64 16.45 -4.02
CA VAL A 113 -7.12 15.11 -4.36
C VAL A 113 -8.57 15.03 -3.89
N GLU A 114 -9.52 15.23 -4.81
CA GLU A 114 -10.91 14.95 -4.55
C GLU A 114 -11.00 13.44 -4.38
N ILE A 115 -11.29 12.99 -3.15
CA ILE A 115 -11.66 11.60 -2.90
C ILE A 115 -13.03 11.42 -3.57
N LYS A 116 -13.02 11.21 -4.89
CA LYS A 116 -14.22 10.92 -5.65
C LYS A 116 -14.68 9.52 -5.22
N GLU A 117 -15.90 9.48 -4.71
CA GLU A 117 -16.62 8.30 -4.20
C GLU A 117 -16.22 7.85 -2.79
N GLN A 118 -16.71 8.56 -1.78
CA GLN A 118 -17.01 7.90 -0.51
C GLN A 118 -18.21 6.97 -0.75
N MET A 119 -18.01 5.66 -0.60
CA MET A 119 -19.07 4.66 -0.73
C MET A 119 -20.00 4.63 0.50
N CYS A 120 -19.83 5.58 1.42
CA CYS A 120 -20.57 5.70 2.68
C CYS A 120 -20.45 4.46 3.60
N LEU A 121 -19.42 3.61 3.42
CA LEU A 121 -19.17 2.42 4.23
C LEU A 121 -18.27 2.72 5.46
N GLY A 122 -17.96 3.99 5.67
CA GLY A 122 -16.99 4.46 6.65
C GLY A 122 -15.54 4.25 6.19
N ILE A 123 -14.59 4.82 6.95
CA ILE A 123 -13.17 4.92 6.55
C ILE A 123 -12.57 3.55 6.19
N GLY A 124 -12.84 2.52 7.01
CA GLY A 124 -12.31 1.17 6.75
C GLY A 124 -12.98 0.50 5.55
N GLY A 125 -14.31 0.61 5.43
CA GLY A 125 -15.07 -0.02 4.35
C GLY A 125 -14.76 0.59 2.99
N ASP A 126 -14.69 1.92 2.91
CA ASP A 126 -14.36 2.63 1.67
C ASP A 126 -12.97 2.24 1.14
N VAL A 127 -11.99 2.04 2.04
CA VAL A 127 -10.65 1.56 1.67
C VAL A 127 -10.71 0.16 1.08
N VAL A 128 -11.41 -0.78 1.73
CA VAL A 128 -11.53 -2.16 1.23
C VAL A 128 -12.26 -2.19 -0.11
N ALA A 129 -13.36 -1.46 -0.24
CA ALA A 129 -14.13 -1.42 -1.48
C ALA A 129 -13.29 -0.85 -2.63
N LYS A 130 -12.52 0.22 -2.39
CA LYS A 130 -11.60 0.79 -3.38
C LYS A 130 -10.50 -0.21 -3.79
N LEU A 131 -9.94 -0.95 -2.84
CA LEU A 131 -8.94 -1.98 -3.13
C LEU A 131 -9.53 -3.15 -3.91
N CYS A 132 -10.76 -3.58 -3.58
CA CYS A 132 -11.44 -4.65 -4.31
C CYS A 132 -11.88 -4.22 -5.71
N GLY A 133 -12.12 -2.93 -5.93
CA GLY A 133 -12.45 -2.37 -7.25
C GLY A 133 -11.37 -2.54 -8.32
N THR A 134 -10.13 -2.90 -7.94
CA THR A 134 -9.06 -3.25 -8.91
C THR A 134 -9.03 -4.73 -9.27
N LEU A 135 -9.82 -5.56 -8.58
CA LEU A 135 -9.95 -7.00 -8.83
C LEU A 135 -11.04 -7.27 -9.88
N LEU A 136 -10.92 -8.40 -10.57
CA LEU A 136 -11.96 -8.86 -11.50
C LEU A 136 -13.19 -9.29 -10.71
N LYS A 137 -14.36 -8.77 -11.10
CA LYS A 137 -15.65 -9.17 -10.53
C LYS A 137 -16.07 -10.56 -11.01
N ASP A 138 -16.95 -11.23 -10.28
CA ASP A 138 -17.57 -12.50 -10.68
C ASP A 138 -16.60 -13.70 -10.83
N VAL A 139 -15.45 -13.63 -10.13
CA VAL A 139 -14.44 -14.71 -10.09
C VAL A 139 -14.44 -15.45 -8.75
N GLY A 140 -15.20 -14.98 -7.76
CA GLY A 140 -15.25 -15.60 -6.43
C GLY A 140 -13.99 -15.36 -5.58
N HIS A 141 -13.36 -14.18 -5.70
CA HIS A 141 -12.22 -13.80 -4.88
C HIS A 141 -12.56 -13.83 -3.39
N LYS A 142 -11.63 -14.33 -2.56
CA LYS A 142 -11.77 -14.43 -1.10
C LYS A 142 -10.98 -13.34 -0.41
N ILE A 143 -11.68 -12.38 0.17
CA ILE A 143 -11.15 -11.24 0.91
C ILE A 143 -11.02 -11.62 2.39
N TYR A 144 -9.82 -11.40 2.94
CA TYR A 144 -9.53 -11.59 4.35
C TYR A 144 -9.09 -10.27 4.96
N ALA A 145 -9.74 -9.85 6.05
CA ALA A 145 -9.45 -8.56 6.67
C ALA A 145 -9.55 -8.58 8.20
N ASP A 146 -8.79 -7.69 8.83
CA ASP A 146 -8.82 -7.49 10.28
C ASP A 146 -10.10 -6.77 10.74
N ASN A 147 -10.40 -6.84 12.03
CA ASN A 147 -11.56 -6.23 12.68
C ASN A 147 -11.73 -4.74 12.41
N PHE A 148 -10.66 -4.02 12.08
CA PHE A 148 -10.76 -2.60 11.75
C PHE A 148 -11.52 -2.37 10.45
N PHE A 149 -11.42 -3.30 9.51
CA PHE A 149 -12.00 -3.19 8.17
C PHE A 149 -13.32 -3.95 8.01
N THR A 150 -13.69 -4.78 8.98
CA THR A 150 -14.94 -5.56 8.90
C THR A 150 -16.15 -4.77 9.40
N SER A 151 -17.20 -4.72 8.57
CA SER A 151 -18.58 -4.33 8.89
C SER A 151 -19.56 -5.19 8.09
N VAL A 152 -20.81 -5.30 8.56
CA VAL A 152 -21.85 -6.04 7.82
C VAL A 152 -22.14 -5.37 6.49
N GLU A 153 -22.35 -4.05 6.48
CA GLU A 153 -22.63 -3.25 5.28
C GLU A 153 -21.57 -3.43 4.17
N LEU A 154 -20.28 -3.52 4.53
CA LEU A 154 -19.21 -3.80 3.58
C LEU A 154 -19.34 -5.19 2.96
N ILE A 155 -19.62 -6.20 3.78
CA ILE A 155 -19.73 -7.60 3.33
C ILE A 155 -20.89 -7.73 2.35
N GLU A 156 -22.04 -7.11 2.66
CA GLU A 156 -23.20 -7.11 1.77
C GLU A 156 -22.86 -6.44 0.44
N LYS A 157 -22.19 -5.28 0.47
CA LYS A 157 -21.80 -4.58 -0.76
C LYS A 157 -20.84 -5.40 -1.63
N LEU A 158 -19.84 -6.04 -1.01
CA LEU A 158 -18.88 -6.89 -1.72
C LEU A 158 -19.53 -8.16 -2.26
N SER A 159 -20.56 -8.68 -1.60
CA SER A 159 -21.29 -9.86 -2.09
C SER A 159 -22.05 -9.62 -3.40
N GLU A 160 -22.42 -8.37 -3.71
CA GLU A 160 -23.03 -7.99 -5.00
C GLU A 160 -22.09 -8.23 -6.19
N ASP A 161 -20.77 -8.16 -5.97
CA ASP A 161 -19.71 -8.35 -6.97
C ASP A 161 -19.07 -9.75 -6.89
N GLU A 162 -19.75 -10.72 -6.25
CA GLU A 162 -19.30 -12.09 -5.94
C GLU A 162 -17.98 -12.19 -5.15
N PHE A 163 -17.63 -11.17 -4.38
CA PHE A 163 -16.53 -11.30 -3.42
C PHE A 163 -16.99 -12.07 -2.19
N LEU A 164 -16.21 -13.08 -1.81
CA LEU A 164 -16.35 -13.79 -0.55
C LEU A 164 -15.53 -13.05 0.52
N TYR A 165 -16.06 -12.91 1.73
CA TYR A 165 -15.38 -12.15 2.79
C TYR A 165 -15.26 -12.96 4.08
N ALA A 166 -14.09 -12.90 4.72
CA ALA A 166 -13.87 -13.44 6.06
C ALA A 166 -13.04 -12.45 6.90
N GLY A 167 -13.52 -12.13 8.10
CA GLY A 167 -12.80 -11.25 9.01
C GLY A 167 -13.30 -11.39 10.43
N THR A 168 -12.50 -10.93 11.38
CA THR A 168 -12.97 -10.74 12.74
C THR A 168 -13.83 -9.48 12.79
N VAL A 169 -14.80 -9.39 13.70
CA VAL A 169 -15.62 -8.19 13.86
C VAL A 169 -15.70 -7.80 15.32
N ARG A 170 -15.62 -6.50 15.61
CA ARG A 170 -15.76 -6.00 16.98
C ARG A 170 -17.21 -6.10 17.42
N LYS A 171 -17.43 -6.41 18.70
CA LYS A 171 -18.78 -6.59 19.27
C LYS A 171 -19.70 -5.38 19.02
N ASN A 172 -19.15 -4.17 19.09
CA ASN A 172 -19.88 -2.92 18.88
C ASN A 172 -20.17 -2.58 17.40
N ARG A 173 -19.74 -3.42 16.45
CA ARG A 173 -20.00 -3.29 15.02
C ARG A 173 -20.89 -4.39 14.45
N LEU A 174 -21.20 -5.39 15.28
CA LEU A 174 -22.37 -6.21 15.06
C LEU A 174 -23.55 -5.27 15.26
N ALA A 175 -24.42 -5.16 14.26
CA ALA A 175 -25.67 -4.40 14.38
C ALA A 175 -26.59 -5.03 15.46
N LYS A 176 -27.91 -5.08 15.27
CA LYS A 176 -28.85 -5.76 16.19
C LYS A 176 -28.69 -7.30 16.23
N CYS A 177 -27.50 -7.83 15.93
CA CYS A 177 -27.21 -9.26 15.94
C CYS A 177 -27.09 -9.76 17.39
N ASN A 178 -28.12 -10.47 17.84
CA ASN A 178 -28.21 -11.03 19.19
C ASN A 178 -27.39 -12.32 19.30
N VAL A 179 -26.06 -12.19 19.34
CA VAL A 179 -25.14 -13.31 19.59
C VAL A 179 -25.00 -13.55 21.10
N LEU A 180 -24.77 -14.79 21.52
CA LEU A 180 -24.61 -15.13 22.93
C LEU A 180 -23.50 -14.30 23.60
N GLU A 181 -23.81 -13.82 24.80
CA GLU A 181 -22.85 -13.13 25.65
C GLU A 181 -21.72 -14.07 26.10
N GLU A 182 -20.53 -13.50 26.30
CA GLU A 182 -19.34 -14.26 26.66
C GLU A 182 -19.53 -15.09 27.94
N ASN A 183 -20.26 -14.55 28.91
CA ASN A 183 -20.57 -15.24 30.17
C ASN A 183 -21.48 -16.46 29.96
N ALA A 184 -22.39 -16.42 28.98
CA ALA A 184 -23.25 -17.54 28.64
C ALA A 184 -22.47 -18.63 27.89
N LEU A 185 -21.55 -18.24 27.00
CA LEU A 185 -20.67 -19.17 26.27
C LEU A 185 -19.67 -19.86 27.21
N LYS A 186 -19.06 -19.13 28.15
CA LYS A 186 -18.16 -19.70 29.17
C LYS A 186 -18.84 -20.79 29.99
N LYS A 187 -20.11 -20.62 30.34
CA LYS A 187 -20.91 -21.62 31.07
C LYS A 187 -21.17 -22.90 30.28
N LYS A 188 -21.19 -22.84 28.93
CA LYS A 188 -21.35 -24.02 28.07
C LYS A 188 -20.07 -24.85 27.92
N GLY A 189 -18.92 -24.32 28.34
CA GLY A 189 -17.63 -25.00 28.29
C GLY A 189 -16.75 -24.59 27.11
N ARG A 190 -15.44 -24.84 27.22
CA ARG A 190 -14.44 -24.48 26.20
C ARG A 190 -14.75 -25.15 24.86
N GLY A 191 -14.65 -24.40 23.76
CA GLY A 191 -14.97 -24.88 22.41
C GLY A 191 -16.44 -24.70 22.01
N SER A 192 -17.29 -24.24 22.92
CA SER A 192 -18.66 -23.82 22.59
C SER A 192 -18.65 -22.58 21.71
N HIS A 193 -19.52 -22.55 20.71
CA HIS A 193 -19.71 -21.42 19.82
C HIS A 193 -21.20 -21.11 19.65
N ASP A 194 -21.50 -19.89 19.23
CA ASP A 194 -22.81 -19.44 18.76
C ASP A 194 -22.67 -18.87 17.36
N PHE A 195 -23.71 -19.03 16.54
CA PHE A 195 -23.69 -18.44 15.21
C PHE A 195 -25.05 -17.87 14.82
N ARG A 196 -25.01 -16.85 13.96
CA ARG A 196 -26.18 -16.25 13.32
C ARG A 196 -25.90 -16.18 11.83
N VAL A 197 -26.93 -16.47 11.03
CA VAL A 197 -26.86 -16.37 9.57
C VAL A 197 -27.91 -15.38 9.11
N GLU A 198 -27.50 -14.45 8.25
CA GLU A 198 -28.39 -13.56 7.54
C GLU A 198 -28.83 -14.20 6.23
N SER A 199 -30.12 -14.51 6.10
CA SER A 199 -30.64 -15.29 4.97
C SER A 199 -30.55 -14.58 3.61
N LYS A 200 -30.44 -13.24 3.59
CA LYS A 200 -30.40 -12.47 2.33
C LYS A 200 -29.03 -12.52 1.66
N THR A 201 -27.97 -12.33 2.44
CA THR A 201 -26.59 -12.26 1.94
C THR A 201 -25.79 -13.53 2.26
N ASN A 202 -26.43 -14.51 2.90
CA ASN A 202 -25.80 -15.73 3.40
C ASN A 202 -24.56 -15.44 4.28
N THR A 203 -24.56 -14.28 4.95
CA THR A 203 -23.48 -13.85 5.82
C THR A 203 -23.60 -14.55 7.16
N MET A 204 -22.55 -15.25 7.58
CA MET A 204 -22.50 -15.96 8.85
C MET A 204 -21.58 -15.24 9.85
N CYS A 205 -22.12 -14.92 11.01
CA CYS A 205 -21.35 -14.47 12.16
C CYS A 205 -21.21 -15.62 13.15
N VAL A 206 -19.98 -15.93 13.56
CA VAL A 206 -19.67 -16.95 14.57
C VAL A 206 -18.97 -16.29 15.75
N ARG A 207 -19.33 -16.68 16.96
CA ARG A 207 -18.77 -16.19 18.22
C ARG A 207 -18.43 -17.33 19.17
#